data_AF-A0A3D2J1F7-F1
#
_entry.id   AF-A0A3D2J1F7-F1
#
_cell.length_a   1.000
_cell.length_b   1.000
_cell.length_c   1.000
_cell.angle_alpha   90.00
_cell.angle_beta   90.00
_cell.angle_gamma   90.00
#
_symmetry.space_group_name_H-M   'P 1'
#
loop_
_entity.id
_entity.type
_entity.pdbx_description
1 polymer ?
#
loop_
_entity_poly.entity_id
_entity_poly.type
_entity_poly.pdbx_seq_one_letter_code
_entity_poly.pdbx_strand_id
1 'polypeptide(L)'
;MNTTPAFWQRPELRYPVPFDTIFFDVDGVLIDTLASFHATDLAVAEYVAGTIHSLDWGQLEDPNKHLLTIADVDAFKQAGGYNNDWDMCYLLAALATARLREWRDTPLAERSTQEWAELSRAANLQGHGGRAWVDATFPRSARLDYDITGDIYHEYYWGANNIRKYFRHEPHYLPDAEGFVHHERMLYPPDFFIR
;
A
#
# COMPACT_ATOMS: atom_id res chain seq x y z
N MET A 1 17.02 1.43 30.24
CA MET A 1 15.87 0.53 30.45
C MET A 1 15.75 -0.30 29.19
N ASN A 2 16.06 -1.60 29.26
CA ASN A 2 15.96 -2.50 28.12
C ASN A 2 14.50 -2.89 27.92
N THR A 3 13.82 -2.26 26.98
CA THR A 3 12.57 -2.77 26.44
C THR A 3 12.93 -3.89 25.48
N THR A 4 12.95 -5.12 25.97
CA THR A 4 13.00 -6.31 25.12
C THR A 4 11.86 -6.21 24.09
N PRO A 5 12.12 -6.34 22.78
CA PRO A 5 11.04 -6.40 21.80
C PRO A 5 10.11 -7.53 22.22
N ALA A 6 8.81 -7.25 22.26
CA ALA A 6 7.80 -8.27 22.54
C ALA A 6 7.74 -9.23 21.35
N PHE A 7 8.66 -10.21 21.32
CA PHE A 7 8.52 -11.37 20.46
C PHE A 7 7.22 -12.06 20.87
N TRP A 8 6.21 -11.98 20.01
CA TRP A 8 5.00 -12.75 20.23
C TRP A 8 5.36 -14.22 19.99
N GLN A 9 5.41 -14.98 21.08
CA GLN A 9 5.47 -16.43 21.04
C GLN A 9 4.07 -16.95 21.35
N ARG A 10 3.51 -17.80 20.48
CA ARG A 10 2.26 -18.48 20.78
C ARG A 10 2.44 -19.29 22.08
N PRO A 11 1.74 -18.97 23.19
CA PRO A 11 2.10 -19.47 24.53
C PRO A 11 2.09 -21.00 24.66
N GLU A 12 1.26 -21.66 23.86
CA GLU A 12 1.08 -23.12 23.87
C GLU A 12 1.79 -23.83 22.72
N LEU A 13 2.60 -23.11 21.93
CA LEU A 13 3.34 -23.72 20.83
C LEU A 13 4.46 -24.59 21.38
N ARG A 14 4.19 -25.89 21.48
CA ARG A 14 5.19 -26.91 21.76
C ARG A 14 5.82 -27.32 20.44
N TYR A 15 7.05 -26.89 20.20
CA TYR A 15 7.86 -27.42 19.10
C TYR A 15 8.55 -28.70 19.59
N PRO A 16 8.54 -29.79 18.79
CA PRO A 16 9.34 -30.96 19.09
C PRO A 16 10.82 -30.58 19.08
N VAL A 17 11.54 -31.04 20.11
CA VAL A 17 13.00 -30.96 20.17
C VAL A 17 13.51 -32.40 20.06
N PRO A 18 14.41 -32.71 19.12
CA PRO A 18 15.08 -31.77 18.21
C PRO A 18 14.18 -31.32 17.04
N PHE A 19 14.40 -30.09 16.57
CA PHE A 19 14.01 -29.65 15.23
C PHE A 19 15.26 -29.67 14.36
N ASP A 20 15.11 -30.10 13.11
CA ASP A 20 16.17 -30.11 12.09
C ASP A 20 16.03 -28.95 11.09
N THR A 21 14.87 -28.28 11.07
CA THR A 21 14.55 -27.23 10.11
C THR A 21 13.81 -26.05 10.76
N ILE A 22 14.11 -24.82 10.33
CA ILE A 22 13.39 -23.58 10.68
C ILE A 22 13.00 -22.88 9.38
N PHE A 23 11.74 -22.44 9.28
CA PHE A 23 11.25 -21.62 8.17
C PHE A 23 11.11 -20.18 8.61
N PHE A 24 11.51 -19.26 7.74
CA PHE A 24 11.36 -17.83 7.93
C PHE A 24 10.44 -17.29 6.84
N ASP A 25 9.55 -16.39 7.23
CA ASP A 25 8.92 -15.49 6.28
C ASP A 25 9.97 -14.48 5.76
N VAL A 26 9.69 -13.80 4.67
CA VAL A 26 10.60 -12.82 4.07
C VAL A 26 10.23 -11.42 4.55
N ASP A 27 9.02 -10.97 4.23
CA ASP A 27 8.61 -9.58 4.43
C ASP A 27 8.31 -9.31 5.91
N GLY A 28 8.95 -8.28 6.47
CA GLY A 28 8.86 -7.95 7.89
C GLY A 28 9.58 -8.92 8.83
N VAL A 29 10.23 -9.97 8.29
CA VAL A 29 11.03 -10.93 9.06
C VAL A 29 12.50 -10.88 8.64
N LEU A 30 12.81 -11.18 7.37
CA LEU A 30 14.18 -11.10 6.85
C LEU A 30 14.47 -9.76 6.17
N ILE A 31 13.46 -9.14 5.57
CA ILE A 31 13.54 -7.89 4.82
C ILE A 31 12.53 -6.90 5.36
N ASP A 32 12.97 -5.68 5.66
CA ASP A 32 12.09 -4.55 5.91
C ASP A 32 11.58 -4.00 4.58
N THR A 33 10.33 -4.31 4.28
CA THR A 33 9.64 -3.88 3.05
C THR A 33 8.69 -2.71 3.28
N LEU A 34 8.45 -2.32 4.53
CA LEU A 34 7.37 -1.38 4.89
C LEU A 34 7.49 -0.04 4.16
N ALA A 35 8.72 0.48 4.09
CA ALA A 35 8.99 1.77 3.44
C ALA A 35 8.70 1.75 1.94
N SER A 36 8.96 0.62 1.25
CA SER A 36 8.73 0.50 -0.19
C SER A 36 7.24 0.45 -0.52
N PHE A 37 6.47 -0.35 0.24
CA PHE A 37 5.02 -0.47 0.06
C PHE A 37 4.31 0.84 0.38
N HIS A 38 4.63 1.50 1.49
CA HIS A 38 4.02 2.79 1.83
C HIS A 38 4.34 3.88 0.81
N ALA A 39 5.58 3.96 0.33
CA ALA A 39 5.94 4.91 -0.71
C ALA A 39 5.15 4.66 -2.00
N THR A 40 4.96 3.38 -2.37
CA THR A 40 4.19 2.99 -3.55
C THR A 40 2.72 3.35 -3.40
N ASP A 41 2.09 3.00 -2.28
CA ASP A 41 0.67 3.29 -1.99
C ASP A 41 0.36 4.78 -2.14
N LEU A 42 1.21 5.63 -1.57
CA LEU A 42 1.06 7.09 -1.63
C LEU A 42 1.31 7.63 -3.04
N ALA A 43 2.39 7.20 -3.70
CA ALA A 43 2.77 7.70 -5.02
C ALA A 43 1.75 7.32 -6.10
N VAL A 44 1.18 6.11 -6.04
CA VAL A 44 0.13 5.70 -6.98
C VAL A 44 -1.12 6.57 -6.78
N ALA A 45 -1.56 6.79 -5.54
CA ALA A 45 -2.71 7.64 -5.27
C ALA A 45 -2.50 9.08 -5.76
N GLU A 46 -1.33 9.66 -5.51
CA GLU A 46 -0.96 11.01 -5.99
C GLU A 46 -0.86 11.07 -7.52
N TYR A 47 -0.28 10.06 -8.17
CA TYR A 47 -0.20 10.00 -9.62
C TYR A 47 -1.58 9.90 -10.26
N VAL A 48 -2.46 9.06 -9.73
CA VAL A 48 -3.82 8.93 -10.26
C VAL A 48 -4.61 10.23 -10.08
N ALA A 49 -4.58 10.82 -8.87
CA ALA A 49 -5.29 12.08 -8.63
C ALA A 49 -4.71 13.24 -9.46
N GLY A 50 -3.40 13.45 -9.41
CA GLY A 50 -2.73 14.60 -9.99
C GLY A 50 -2.45 14.48 -11.48
N THR A 51 -1.96 13.33 -11.95
CA THR A 51 -1.57 13.14 -13.36
C THR A 51 -2.75 12.66 -14.19
N ILE A 52 -3.45 11.61 -13.76
CA ILE A 52 -4.54 11.02 -14.55
C ILE A 52 -5.82 11.86 -14.47
N HIS A 53 -6.14 12.41 -13.30
CA HIS A 53 -7.37 13.20 -13.11
C HIS A 53 -7.15 14.71 -13.05
N SER A 54 -5.89 15.18 -13.12
CA SER A 54 -5.56 16.61 -13.09
C SER A 54 -6.14 17.34 -11.88
N LEU A 55 -6.14 16.68 -10.72
CA LEU A 55 -6.66 17.21 -9.47
C LEU A 55 -5.56 17.88 -8.64
N ASP A 56 -5.97 18.93 -7.94
CA ASP A 56 -5.12 19.70 -7.05
C ASP A 56 -5.65 19.57 -5.62
N TRP A 57 -4.80 19.11 -4.72
CA TRP A 57 -5.01 19.07 -3.27
C TRP A 57 -4.19 20.15 -2.55
N GLY A 58 -3.57 21.05 -3.31
CA GLY A 58 -2.73 22.16 -2.87
C GLY A 58 -1.23 21.87 -3.00
N GLN A 59 -0.87 20.83 -3.76
CA GLN A 59 0.53 20.50 -4.04
C GLN A 59 1.20 21.54 -4.94
N LEU A 60 0.42 22.32 -5.69
CA LEU A 60 0.94 23.38 -6.54
C LEU A 60 1.41 24.60 -5.73
N GLU A 61 0.80 24.87 -4.57
CA GLU A 61 1.26 25.93 -3.68
C GLU A 61 2.29 25.47 -2.65
N ASP A 62 2.18 24.23 -2.15
CA ASP A 62 3.13 23.64 -1.22
C ASP A 62 3.54 22.23 -1.69
N PRO A 63 4.74 22.06 -2.25
CA PRO A 63 5.26 20.76 -2.69
C PRO A 63 5.40 19.71 -1.58
N ASN A 64 5.37 20.13 -0.30
CA ASN A 64 5.39 19.20 0.84
C ASN A 64 3.99 18.80 1.30
N LYS A 65 2.95 19.32 0.64
CA LYS A 65 1.57 18.97 0.93
C LYS A 65 1.24 17.63 0.28
N HIS A 66 1.28 16.59 1.10
CA HIS A 66 0.93 15.24 0.70
C HIS A 66 -0.59 15.05 0.62
N LEU A 67 -1.02 14.26 -0.36
CA LEU A 67 -2.43 13.91 -0.54
C LEU A 67 -2.93 13.01 0.60
N LEU A 68 -2.06 12.10 1.03
CA LEU A 68 -2.30 11.09 2.06
C LEU A 68 -1.01 10.94 2.88
N THR A 69 -1.15 10.42 4.10
CA THR A 69 -0.06 10.15 5.02
C THR A 69 0.13 8.66 5.26
N ILE A 70 1.26 8.26 5.84
CA ILE A 70 1.48 6.86 6.27
C ILE A 70 0.38 6.41 7.25
N ALA A 71 -0.09 7.30 8.13
CA ALA A 71 -1.17 6.97 9.07
C ALA A 71 -2.49 6.66 8.35
N ASP A 72 -2.75 7.29 7.20
CA ASP A 72 -3.91 6.99 6.35
C ASP A 72 -3.81 5.58 5.75
N VAL A 73 -2.62 5.18 5.30
CA VAL A 73 -2.34 3.83 4.79
C VAL A 73 -2.51 2.79 5.91
N ASP A 74 -1.92 3.05 7.07
CA ASP A 74 -1.98 2.14 8.23
C ASP A 74 -3.42 1.91 8.70
N ALA A 75 -4.28 2.93 8.68
CA ALA A 75 -5.69 2.81 9.06
C ALA A 75 -6.42 1.76 8.18
N PHE A 76 -6.20 1.77 6.86
CA PHE A 76 -6.79 0.79 5.97
C PHE A 76 -6.12 -0.59 6.02
N LYS A 77 -4.79 -0.65 6.24
CA LYS A 77 -4.12 -1.94 6.50
C LYS A 77 -4.72 -2.63 7.72
N GLN A 78 -5.04 -1.88 8.79
CA GLN A 78 -5.72 -2.41 9.97
C GLN A 78 -7.20 -2.77 9.73
N ALA A 79 -7.86 -2.13 8.76
CA ALA A 79 -9.21 -2.51 8.35
C ALA A 79 -9.25 -3.91 7.68
N GLY A 80 -8.18 -4.25 6.96
CA GLY A 80 -8.00 -5.53 6.27
C GLY A 80 -8.87 -5.68 5.02
N GLY A 81 -8.65 -6.78 4.29
CA GLY A 81 -9.38 -7.11 3.05
C GLY A 81 -8.70 -6.66 1.76
N TYR A 82 -7.54 -6.01 1.85
CA TYR A 82 -6.71 -5.57 0.73
C TYR A 82 -5.50 -6.50 0.61
N ASN A 83 -5.68 -7.63 -0.09
CA ASN A 83 -4.69 -8.72 -0.09
C ASN A 83 -3.73 -8.66 -1.28
N ASN A 84 -4.14 -8.04 -2.40
CA ASN A 84 -3.22 -7.79 -3.51
C ASN A 84 -2.52 -6.45 -3.29
N ASP A 85 -1.27 -6.36 -3.74
CA ASP A 85 -0.43 -5.20 -3.44
C ASP A 85 -1.01 -3.88 -3.96
N TRP A 86 -1.75 -3.91 -5.07
CA TRP A 86 -2.40 -2.72 -5.63
C TRP A 86 -3.87 -2.53 -5.21
N ASP A 87 -4.44 -3.40 -4.37
CA ASP A 87 -5.78 -3.18 -3.80
C ASP A 87 -5.81 -1.91 -2.94
N MET A 88 -4.74 -1.69 -2.16
CA MET A 88 -4.57 -0.50 -1.34
C MET A 88 -4.42 0.74 -2.22
N CYS A 89 -3.59 0.68 -3.25
CA CYS A 89 -3.44 1.75 -4.24
C CYS A 89 -4.79 2.12 -4.89
N TYR A 90 -5.57 1.12 -5.30
CA TYR A 90 -6.88 1.32 -5.93
C TYR A 90 -7.86 2.02 -4.98
N LEU A 91 -7.90 1.58 -3.73
CA LEU A 91 -8.68 2.21 -2.67
C LEU A 91 -8.28 3.68 -2.47
N LEU A 92 -6.99 3.94 -2.23
CA LEU A 92 -6.50 5.27 -1.87
C LEU A 92 -6.69 6.25 -3.02
N ALA A 93 -6.41 5.83 -4.25
CA ALA A 93 -6.66 6.61 -5.45
C ALA A 93 -8.15 6.94 -5.64
N ALA A 94 -9.03 5.95 -5.44
CA ALA A 94 -10.48 6.13 -5.55
C ALA A 94 -11.02 7.08 -4.46
N LEU A 95 -10.58 6.90 -3.21
CA LEU A 95 -10.95 7.76 -2.09
C LEU A 95 -10.49 9.20 -2.33
N ALA A 96 -9.22 9.40 -2.65
CA ALA A 96 -8.67 10.74 -2.89
C ALA A 96 -9.39 11.44 -4.04
N THR A 97 -9.56 10.75 -5.17
CA THR A 97 -10.29 11.29 -6.33
C THR A 97 -11.72 11.65 -5.97
N ALA A 98 -12.45 10.74 -5.30
CA ALA A 98 -13.82 10.97 -4.89
C ALA A 98 -13.95 12.18 -3.97
N ARG A 99 -13.07 12.33 -2.96
CA ARG A 99 -13.07 13.49 -2.05
C ARG A 99 -12.80 14.80 -2.79
N LEU A 100 -11.83 14.80 -3.70
CA LEU A 100 -11.40 16.01 -4.39
C LEU A 100 -12.34 16.44 -5.51
N ARG A 101 -13.12 15.53 -6.11
CA ARG A 101 -13.94 15.83 -7.30
C ARG A 101 -15.43 15.48 -7.10
N GLU A 102 -15.77 14.23 -6.88
CA GLU A 102 -17.17 13.77 -6.87
C GLU A 102 -17.95 14.21 -5.64
N TRP A 103 -17.29 14.21 -4.49
CA TRP A 103 -17.87 14.53 -3.18
C TRP A 103 -17.46 15.90 -2.69
N ARG A 104 -16.81 16.71 -3.53
CA ARG A 104 -16.40 18.07 -3.19
C ARG A 104 -17.59 18.84 -2.62
N ASP A 105 -17.37 19.55 -1.52
CA ASP A 105 -18.37 20.34 -0.80
C ASP A 105 -19.53 19.52 -0.20
N THR A 106 -19.32 18.21 0.03
CA THR A 106 -20.28 17.33 0.70
C THR A 106 -19.72 16.75 2.00
N PRO A 107 -20.57 16.31 2.95
CA PRO A 107 -20.10 15.63 4.17
C PRO A 107 -19.27 14.36 3.93
N LEU A 108 -19.35 13.76 2.74
CA LEU A 108 -18.54 12.58 2.39
C LEU A 108 -17.06 12.95 2.14
N ALA A 109 -16.79 14.15 1.62
CA ALA A 109 -15.41 14.63 1.44
C ALA A 109 -14.75 15.02 2.77
N GLU A 110 -15.54 15.50 3.73
CA GLU A 110 -15.07 15.91 5.06
C GLU A 110 -14.80 14.73 6.01
N ARG A 111 -15.34 13.55 5.70
CA ARG A 111 -15.13 12.34 6.50
C ARG A 111 -13.64 12.00 6.56
N SER A 112 -13.14 11.76 7.76
CA SER A 112 -11.74 11.41 8.00
C SER A 112 -11.40 10.04 7.40
N THR A 113 -10.12 9.82 7.12
CA THR A 113 -9.65 8.52 6.65
C THR A 113 -9.93 7.42 7.66
N GLN A 114 -9.83 7.71 8.96
CA GLN A 114 -10.14 6.77 10.02
C GLN A 114 -11.60 6.29 9.97
N GLU A 115 -12.55 7.20 9.77
CA GLU A 115 -13.96 6.83 9.62
C GLU A 115 -14.20 5.98 8.35
N TRP A 116 -13.50 6.29 7.25
CA TRP A 116 -13.55 5.45 6.05
C TRP A 116 -12.95 4.06 6.29
N ALA A 117 -11.85 3.97 7.03
CA ALA A 117 -11.22 2.71 7.41
C ALA A 117 -12.13 1.86 8.32
N GLU A 118 -12.88 2.49 9.23
CA GLU A 118 -13.88 1.79 10.06
C GLU A 118 -15.03 1.22 9.22
N LEU A 119 -15.54 1.97 8.24
CA LEU A 119 -16.55 1.48 7.30
C LEU A 119 -16.02 0.32 6.45
N SER A 120 -14.79 0.45 5.97
CA SER A 120 -14.09 -0.62 5.26
C SER A 120 -13.96 -1.88 6.11
N ARG A 121 -13.54 -1.73 7.37
CA ARG A 121 -13.41 -2.83 8.33
C ARG A 121 -14.74 -3.53 8.57
N ALA A 122 -15.81 -2.76 8.75
CA ALA A 122 -17.15 -3.30 8.93
C ALA A 122 -17.60 -4.14 7.72
N ALA A 123 -17.32 -3.68 6.50
CA ALA A 123 -17.58 -4.44 5.28
C ALA A 123 -16.69 -5.68 5.16
N ASN A 124 -15.40 -5.58 5.50
CA ASN A 124 -14.47 -6.70 5.52
C ASN A 124 -14.93 -7.83 6.46
N LEU A 125 -15.39 -7.48 7.68
CA LEU A 125 -15.94 -8.43 8.64
C LEU A 125 -17.22 -9.13 8.15
N GLN A 126 -17.91 -8.56 7.16
CA GLN A 126 -19.08 -9.14 6.50
C GLN A 126 -18.70 -9.95 5.23
N GLY A 127 -17.41 -10.06 4.90
CA GLY A 127 -16.94 -10.77 3.70
C GLY A 127 -17.06 -9.94 2.41
N HIS A 128 -17.19 -8.61 2.53
CA HIS A 128 -17.35 -7.70 1.40
C HIS A 128 -16.27 -6.61 1.37
N GLY A 129 -15.09 -6.86 1.95
CA GLY A 129 -13.95 -5.92 2.00
C GLY A 129 -13.19 -5.79 0.68
N GLY A 130 -12.06 -5.08 0.72
CA GLY A 130 -11.13 -4.98 -0.41
C GLY A 130 -11.71 -4.28 -1.64
N ARG A 131 -11.30 -4.74 -2.83
CA ARG A 131 -11.78 -4.22 -4.12
C ARG A 131 -13.31 -4.20 -4.23
N ALA A 132 -13.98 -5.26 -3.77
CA ALA A 132 -15.44 -5.35 -3.86
C ALA A 132 -16.14 -4.22 -3.09
N TRP A 133 -15.60 -3.87 -1.91
CA TRP A 133 -16.06 -2.72 -1.15
C TRP A 133 -15.85 -1.42 -1.91
N VAL A 134 -14.67 -1.24 -2.51
CA VAL A 134 -14.33 -0.03 -3.27
C VAL A 134 -15.29 0.15 -4.46
N ASP A 135 -15.53 -0.92 -5.21
CA ASP A 135 -16.40 -0.91 -6.38
C ASP A 135 -17.86 -0.58 -6.05
N ALA A 136 -18.32 -0.99 -4.87
CA ALA A 136 -19.68 -0.73 -4.37
C ALA A 136 -19.84 0.64 -3.71
N THR A 137 -18.78 1.18 -3.11
CA THR A 137 -18.85 2.38 -2.25
C THR A 137 -18.49 3.66 -2.99
N PHE A 138 -17.48 3.61 -3.86
CA PHE A 138 -16.94 4.81 -4.51
C PHE A 138 -17.55 5.03 -5.89
N PRO A 139 -17.80 6.29 -6.30
CA PRO A 139 -18.32 6.60 -7.62
C PRO A 139 -17.46 5.99 -8.71
N ARG A 140 -18.08 5.38 -9.73
CA ARG A 140 -17.34 4.79 -10.85
C ARG A 140 -16.40 5.78 -11.54
N SER A 141 -16.77 7.07 -11.60
CA SER A 141 -15.92 8.11 -12.18
C SER A 141 -14.63 8.35 -11.39
N ALA A 142 -14.67 8.14 -10.07
CA ALA A 142 -13.52 8.33 -9.18
C ALA A 142 -12.52 7.16 -9.23
N ARG A 143 -12.93 6.03 -9.80
CA ARG A 143 -12.14 4.81 -9.86
C ARG A 143 -11.43 4.76 -11.21
N LEU A 144 -10.11 4.65 -11.19
CA LEU A 144 -9.33 4.29 -12.37
C LEU A 144 -9.64 2.84 -12.76
N ASP A 145 -9.29 2.42 -13.97
CA ASP A 145 -9.32 0.99 -14.27
C ASP A 145 -8.36 0.23 -13.34
N TYR A 146 -8.81 -0.91 -12.81
CA TYR A 146 -8.08 -1.67 -11.79
C TYR A 146 -6.76 -2.23 -12.33
N ASP A 147 -6.75 -2.66 -13.59
CA ASP A 147 -5.54 -3.22 -14.22
C ASP A 147 -4.54 -2.09 -14.50
N ILE A 148 -5.03 -0.91 -14.90
CA ILE A 148 -4.19 0.30 -15.02
C ILE A 148 -3.59 0.69 -13.66
N THR A 149 -4.36 0.62 -12.55
CA THR A 149 -3.79 0.84 -11.21
C THR A 149 -2.70 -0.17 -10.89
N GLY A 150 -2.88 -1.44 -11.27
CA GLY A 150 -1.86 -2.48 -11.14
C GLY A 150 -0.60 -2.16 -11.95
N ASP A 151 -0.72 -1.70 -13.19
CA ASP A 151 0.43 -1.32 -14.02
C ASP A 151 1.21 -0.15 -13.40
N ILE A 152 0.52 0.91 -12.96
CA ILE A 152 1.15 2.06 -12.29
C ILE A 152 1.82 1.63 -10.99
N TYR A 153 1.17 0.76 -10.21
CA TYR A 153 1.76 0.16 -9.00
C TYR A 153 3.07 -0.55 -9.31
N HIS A 154 3.07 -1.47 -10.29
CA HIS A 154 4.27 -2.22 -10.62
C HIS A 154 5.40 -1.32 -11.10
N GLU A 155 5.09 -0.29 -11.89
CA GLU A 155 6.10 0.64 -12.37
C GLU A 155 6.69 1.51 -11.24
N TYR A 156 5.89 1.94 -10.25
CA TYR A 156 6.40 2.61 -9.05
C TYR A 156 7.22 1.67 -8.15
N TYR A 157 6.71 0.47 -7.90
CA TYR A 157 7.34 -0.47 -6.98
C TYR A 157 8.63 -1.04 -7.56
N TRP A 158 8.56 -1.66 -8.74
CA TRP A 158 9.72 -2.30 -9.37
C TRP A 158 10.65 -1.29 -10.04
N GLY A 159 10.12 -0.22 -10.62
CA GLY A 159 10.90 0.69 -11.46
C GLY A 159 11.11 0.15 -12.87
N ALA A 160 11.39 1.07 -13.79
CA ALA A 160 11.48 0.84 -15.22
C ALA A 160 12.47 -0.29 -15.60
N ASN A 161 13.62 -0.35 -14.94
CA ASN A 161 14.63 -1.37 -15.19
C ASN A 161 14.17 -2.77 -14.80
N ASN A 162 13.52 -2.91 -13.64
CA ASN A 162 13.02 -4.19 -13.17
C ASN A 162 11.77 -4.64 -13.93
N ILE A 163 10.93 -3.69 -14.38
CA ILE A 163 9.81 -3.97 -15.31
C ILE A 163 10.34 -4.63 -16.59
N ARG A 164 11.32 -4.01 -17.26
CA ARG A 164 11.95 -4.59 -18.46
C ARG A 164 12.58 -5.95 -18.19
N LYS A 165 13.24 -6.10 -17.03
CA LYS A 165 13.98 -7.31 -16.66
C LYS A 165 13.07 -8.49 -16.32
N TYR A 166 12.09 -8.29 -15.44
CA TYR A 166 11.27 -9.36 -14.87
C TYR A 166 9.96 -9.57 -15.62
N PHE A 167 9.31 -8.48 -16.05
CA PHE A 167 8.00 -8.52 -16.71
C PHE A 167 8.10 -8.49 -18.24
N ARG A 168 9.29 -8.18 -18.79
CA ARG A 168 9.62 -8.23 -20.23
C ARG A 168 8.71 -7.36 -21.11
N HIS A 169 8.23 -6.24 -20.59
CA HIS A 169 7.59 -5.18 -21.36
C HIS A 169 8.21 -3.82 -21.04
N GLU A 170 7.90 -2.82 -21.87
CA GLU A 170 8.30 -1.45 -21.59
C GLU A 170 7.35 -0.81 -20.56
N PRO A 171 7.88 -0.04 -19.59
CA PRO A 171 7.07 0.82 -18.73
C PRO A 171 6.37 1.90 -19.57
N HIS A 172 5.10 2.14 -19.27
CA HIS A 172 4.25 3.07 -20.00
C HIS A 172 4.05 4.39 -19.22
N TYR A 173 3.86 4.30 -17.91
CA TYR A 173 3.50 5.45 -17.08
C TYR A 173 4.73 6.16 -16.50
N LEU A 174 5.77 5.39 -16.16
CA LEU A 174 6.96 5.84 -15.45
C LEU A 174 8.22 5.25 -16.13
N PRO A 175 8.56 5.71 -17.36
CA PRO A 175 9.60 5.10 -18.18
C PRO A 175 11.02 5.17 -17.60
N ASP A 176 11.22 6.08 -16.64
CA ASP A 176 12.48 6.39 -16.00
C ASP A 176 12.48 6.14 -14.47
N ALA A 177 11.41 5.54 -13.92
CA ALA A 177 11.35 5.30 -12.47
C ALA A 177 12.43 4.31 -12.01
N GLU A 178 13.08 4.64 -10.89
CA GLU A 178 14.10 3.77 -10.27
C GLU A 178 13.45 2.55 -9.60
N GLY A 179 12.31 2.74 -8.94
CA GLY A 179 11.56 1.70 -8.24
C GLY A 179 11.73 1.77 -6.72
N PHE A 180 10.63 1.76 -5.98
CA PHE A 180 10.65 1.79 -4.52
C PHE A 180 11.14 0.49 -3.87
N VAL A 181 11.25 -0.60 -4.61
CA VAL A 181 11.91 -1.85 -4.15
C VAL A 181 13.34 -1.60 -3.63
N HIS A 182 14.00 -0.54 -4.11
CA HIS A 182 15.34 -0.16 -3.64
C HIS A 182 15.34 0.49 -2.24
N HIS A 183 14.17 0.79 -1.67
CA HIS A 183 14.05 1.25 -0.29
C HIS A 183 14.07 0.10 0.72
N GLU A 184 13.98 -1.14 0.27
CA GLU A 184 13.99 -2.31 1.13
C GLU A 184 15.36 -2.56 1.75
N ARG A 185 15.36 -3.09 2.98
CA ARG A 185 16.60 -3.29 3.75
C ARG A 185 16.60 -4.67 4.38
N MET A 186 17.73 -5.36 4.30
CA MET A 186 17.93 -6.59 5.06
C MET A 186 17.87 -6.27 6.55
N LEU A 187 17.02 -6.98 7.30
CA LEU A 187 16.91 -6.84 8.76
C LEU A 187 18.10 -7.47 9.49
N TYR A 188 18.77 -8.41 8.82
CA TYR A 188 19.93 -9.11 9.33
C TYR A 188 21.08 -9.03 8.31
N PRO A 189 22.34 -9.07 8.77
CA PRO A 189 23.47 -9.09 7.86
C PRO A 189 23.49 -10.42 7.05
N PRO A 190 24.07 -10.45 5.83
CA PRO A 190 24.05 -11.64 4.97
C PRO A 190 24.71 -12.88 5.59
N ASP A 191 25.62 -12.70 6.55
CA ASP A 191 26.32 -13.73 7.29
C ASP A 191 25.62 -14.15 8.59
N PHE A 192 24.40 -13.67 8.85
CA PHE A 192 23.64 -13.96 10.08
C PHE A 192 23.53 -15.46 10.41
N PHE A 193 23.50 -16.32 9.39
CA PHE A 193 23.42 -17.77 9.55
C PHE A 193 24.78 -18.49 9.48
N ILE A 194 25.88 -17.77 9.27
CA ILE A 194 27.23 -18.32 9.24
C ILE A 194 27.76 -18.34 10.68
N ARG A 195 28.14 -19.53 11.15
CA ARG A 195 28.77 -19.74 12.46
C ARG A 195 30.26 -19.42 12.42
#